data_AF-A0A5P9EV94-F1
#
_entry.id   AF-A0A5P9EV94-F1
#
_cell.length_a   1.000
_cell.length_b   1.000
_cell.length_c   1.000
_cell.angle_alpha   90.00
_cell.angle_beta   90.00
_cell.angle_gamma   90.00
#
_symmetry.space_group_name_H-M   'P 1'
#
loop_
_entity.id
_entity.type
_entity.pdbx_description
1 polymer ?
#
loop_
_entity_poly.entity_id
_entity_poly.type
_entity_poly.pdbx_seq_one_letter_code
_entity_poly.pdbx_strand_id
1 'polypeptide(L)'
;MYRAVFVVFTVLLLSSCVGLAVGTFGKKEWARADFRLGKERNQFVFEKKNEPYKEEEIIEYWGRPDSVDTFKECKILIYKGGTSWAGGGAFVGIVPVPLLVPTGTYKNRFYLQNNSAIGLVQEYGEVDRAVGYTCGSNECITSSGEKVNEPEINAQEAIEQWCATSL
;
A
#
# COMPACT_ATOMS: atom_id res chain seq x y z
N MET A 1 38.31 21.47 -26.30
CA MET A 1 37.06 21.38 -25.52
C MET A 1 36.92 20.08 -24.72
N TYR A 2 37.30 18.92 -25.26
CA TYR A 2 37.19 17.61 -24.58
C TYR A 2 37.97 17.47 -23.26
N ARG A 3 39.15 18.11 -23.16
CA ARG A 3 39.98 18.11 -21.94
C ARG A 3 39.34 18.81 -20.75
N ALA A 4 38.67 19.95 -20.98
CA ALA A 4 37.98 20.68 -19.92
C ALA A 4 36.75 19.90 -19.42
N VAL A 5 36.02 19.27 -20.34
CA VAL A 5 34.87 18.40 -20.00
C VAL A 5 35.31 17.19 -19.19
N PHE A 6 36.43 16.55 -19.55
CA PHE A 6 36.96 15.41 -18.81
C PHE A 6 37.41 15.81 -17.39
N VAL A 7 38.07 16.97 -17.24
CA VAL A 7 38.51 17.47 -15.92
C VAL A 7 37.32 17.84 -15.04
N VAL A 8 36.29 18.49 -15.58
CA VAL A 8 35.07 18.82 -14.84
C VAL A 8 34.32 17.56 -14.41
N PHE A 9 34.21 16.55 -15.27
CA PHE A 9 33.61 15.26 -14.94
C PHE A 9 34.40 14.52 -13.84
N THR A 10 35.73 14.57 -13.90
CA THR A 10 36.62 13.96 -12.88
C THR A 10 36.52 14.70 -11.53
N VAL A 11 36.42 16.02 -11.53
CA VAL A 11 36.26 16.84 -10.31
C VAL A 11 34.88 16.63 -9.66
N LEU A 12 33.83 16.43 -10.46
CA LEU A 12 32.49 16.07 -9.96
C LEU A 12 32.45 14.68 -9.31
N LEU A 13 33.28 13.74 -9.78
CA LEU A 13 33.42 12.41 -9.16
C LEU A 13 34.26 12.44 -7.86
N LEU A 14 35.14 13.44 -7.71
CA LEU A 14 35.98 13.64 -6.52
C LEU A 14 35.26 14.38 -5.38
N SER A 15 34.15 15.08 -5.65
CA SER A 15 33.23 15.61 -4.62
C SER A 15 32.24 14.53 -4.18
N SER A 16 32.76 13.43 -3.65
CA SER A 16 32.11 12.14 -3.44
C SER A 16 30.97 12.17 -2.41
N CYS A 17 29.80 12.65 -2.83
CA CYS A 17 28.53 12.29 -2.19
C CYS A 17 27.95 11.09 -2.92
N VAL A 18 28.30 9.87 -2.49
CA VAL A 18 27.74 8.63 -3.03
C VAL A 18 26.76 8.07 -2.01
N GLY A 19 25.50 8.00 -2.42
CA GLY A 19 24.42 7.38 -1.66
C GLY A 19 23.96 6.10 -2.33
N LEU A 20 23.74 5.06 -1.53
CA LEU A 20 23.00 3.88 -1.92
C LEU A 20 21.84 3.69 -0.95
N ALA A 21 20.63 3.63 -1.46
CA ALA A 21 19.46 3.28 -0.66
C ALA A 21 18.73 2.12 -1.30
N VAL A 22 18.38 1.10 -0.52
CA VAL A 22 17.56 -0.03 -0.96
C VAL A 22 16.27 -0.04 -0.15
N GLY A 23 15.16 -0.24 -0.83
CA GLY A 23 13.86 -0.40 -0.18
C GLY A 23 13.10 -1.56 -0.78
N THR A 24 12.23 -2.17 0.02
CA THR A 24 11.27 -3.17 -0.43
C THR A 24 9.88 -2.58 -0.46
N PHE A 25 9.10 -2.99 -1.46
CA PHE A 25 7.73 -2.58 -1.67
C PHE A 25 6.85 -3.81 -1.78
N GLY A 26 5.66 -3.76 -1.20
CA GLY A 26 4.74 -4.87 -1.28
C GLY A 26 3.32 -4.50 -0.94
N LYS A 27 2.45 -5.50 -1.07
CA LYS A 27 1.04 -5.38 -0.71
C LYS A 27 0.89 -5.44 0.81
N LYS A 28 0.09 -4.53 1.35
CA LYS A 28 -0.38 -4.52 2.73
C LYS A 28 -1.90 -4.50 2.75
N GLU A 29 -2.45 -4.86 3.90
CA GLU A 29 -3.88 -4.87 4.15
C GLU A 29 -4.21 -3.95 5.31
N TRP A 30 -5.34 -3.27 5.22
CA TRP A 30 -5.87 -2.44 6.29
C TRP A 30 -7.33 -2.78 6.52
N ALA A 31 -7.64 -3.16 7.77
CA ALA A 31 -9.00 -3.41 8.22
C ALA A 31 -9.57 -2.19 8.95
N ARG A 32 -10.83 -1.87 8.66
CA ARG A 32 -11.59 -0.82 9.33
C ARG A 32 -13.09 -1.13 9.33
N ALA A 33 -13.75 -0.82 10.44
CA ALA A 33 -15.21 -0.87 10.53
C ALA A 33 -15.85 0.43 10.00
N ASP A 34 -15.24 1.58 10.29
CA ASP A 34 -15.69 2.88 9.82
C ASP A 34 -15.05 3.22 8.47
N PHE A 35 -15.87 3.42 7.44
CA PHE A 35 -15.42 3.88 6.12
C PHE A 35 -16.52 4.65 5.40
N ARG A 36 -16.13 5.44 4.40
CA ARG A 36 -17.06 6.10 3.49
C ARG A 36 -16.64 5.92 2.05
N LEU A 37 -17.59 5.52 1.22
CA LEU A 37 -17.38 5.31 -0.21
C LEU A 37 -17.25 6.67 -0.91
N GLY A 38 -16.26 6.78 -1.77
CA GLY A 38 -16.11 7.90 -2.70
C GLY A 38 -17.05 7.76 -3.90
N LYS A 39 -17.10 8.83 -4.71
CA LYS A 39 -17.93 8.87 -5.93
C LYS A 39 -17.49 7.84 -6.97
N GLU A 40 -16.19 7.58 -7.03
CA GLU A 40 -15.63 6.60 -7.96
C GLU A 40 -15.36 5.27 -7.25
N ARG A 41 -15.45 4.18 -8.01
CA ARG A 41 -15.18 2.84 -7.53
C ARG A 41 -13.74 2.72 -6.99
N ASN A 42 -13.58 2.03 -5.86
CA ASN A 42 -12.32 1.87 -5.13
C ASN A 42 -11.72 3.17 -4.53
N GLN A 43 -12.46 4.29 -4.52
CA GLN A 43 -12.06 5.49 -3.80
C GLN A 43 -12.80 5.62 -2.48
N PHE A 44 -12.10 6.06 -1.44
CA PHE A 44 -12.69 6.29 -0.12
C PHE A 44 -12.53 7.75 0.29
N VAL A 45 -13.44 8.22 1.13
CA VAL A 45 -13.39 9.57 1.73
C VAL A 45 -12.99 9.44 3.19
N PHE A 46 -12.27 10.42 3.72
CA PHE A 46 -11.81 10.43 5.12
C PHE A 46 -12.94 10.68 6.14
N GLU A 47 -14.10 11.16 5.69
CA GLU A 47 -15.26 11.40 6.56
C GLU A 47 -15.84 10.08 7.08
N LYS A 48 -16.18 10.05 8.37
CA LYS A 48 -16.86 8.89 8.96
C LYS A 48 -18.34 8.88 8.57
N LYS A 49 -18.89 7.68 8.34
CA LYS A 49 -20.34 7.45 8.24
C LYS A 49 -20.81 6.87 9.57
N ASN A 50 -21.93 7.36 10.10
CA ASN A 50 -22.46 6.92 11.39
C ASN A 50 -23.21 5.58 11.31
N GLU A 51 -23.66 5.19 10.13
CA GLU A 51 -24.43 3.96 9.91
C GLU A 51 -23.69 3.03 8.93
N PRO A 52 -23.69 1.69 9.18
CA PRO A 52 -23.17 0.70 8.24
C PRO A 52 -23.80 0.82 6.86
N TYR A 53 -23.03 0.55 5.80
CA TYR A 53 -23.60 0.42 4.46
C TYR A 53 -24.39 -0.87 4.31
N LYS A 54 -25.51 -0.83 3.60
CA LYS A 54 -26.16 -2.05 3.13
C LYS A 54 -25.51 -2.56 1.84
N GLU A 55 -25.72 -3.84 1.53
CA GLU A 55 -25.23 -4.41 0.27
C GLU A 55 -25.67 -3.59 -0.94
N GLU A 56 -26.96 -3.24 -0.99
CA GLU A 56 -27.54 -2.53 -2.12
C GLU A 56 -26.93 -1.13 -2.27
N GLU A 57 -26.63 -0.45 -1.18
CA GLU A 57 -25.97 0.86 -1.20
C GLU A 57 -24.55 0.75 -1.76
N ILE A 58 -23.79 -0.28 -1.38
CA ILE A 58 -22.45 -0.50 -1.93
C ILE A 58 -22.53 -0.73 -3.43
N ILE A 59 -23.51 -1.54 -3.88
CA ILE A 59 -23.72 -1.84 -5.29
C ILE A 59 -24.19 -0.61 -6.07
N GLU A 60 -25.00 0.25 -5.48
CA GLU A 60 -25.43 1.52 -6.09
C GLU A 60 -24.24 2.47 -6.29
N TYR A 61 -23.35 2.57 -5.30
CA TYR A 61 -22.18 3.44 -5.38
C TYR A 61 -21.13 2.92 -6.36
N TRP A 62 -20.79 1.63 -6.27
CA TRP A 62 -19.61 1.07 -6.93
C TRP A 62 -19.92 0.06 -8.05
N GLY A 63 -21.20 -0.16 -8.32
CA GLY A 63 -21.66 -1.17 -9.25
C GLY A 63 -21.53 -2.58 -8.69
N ARG A 64 -21.66 -3.59 -9.57
CA ARG A 64 -21.57 -4.99 -9.18
C ARG A 64 -20.13 -5.35 -8.74
N PRO A 65 -19.97 -6.20 -7.72
CA PRO A 65 -18.66 -6.72 -7.33
C PRO A 65 -18.07 -7.61 -8.44
N ASP A 66 -16.75 -7.72 -8.50
CA ASP A 66 -16.08 -8.61 -9.46
C ASP A 66 -16.24 -10.08 -9.07
N SER A 67 -16.35 -10.34 -7.76
CA SER A 67 -16.64 -11.65 -7.21
C SER A 67 -17.30 -11.52 -5.85
N VAL A 68 -18.06 -12.55 -5.47
CA VAL A 68 -18.65 -12.69 -4.15
C VAL A 68 -18.10 -13.97 -3.55
N ASP A 69 -17.76 -13.91 -2.27
CA ASP A 69 -17.27 -15.05 -1.49
C ASP A 69 -18.02 -15.12 -0.16
N THR A 70 -17.81 -16.18 0.61
CA THR A 70 -18.43 -16.38 1.92
C THR A 70 -17.39 -16.89 2.90
N PHE A 71 -17.37 -16.32 4.10
CA PHE A 71 -16.50 -16.78 5.18
C PHE A 71 -17.29 -16.81 6.48
N LYS A 72 -17.52 -18.01 7.02
CA LYS A 72 -18.45 -18.23 8.15
C LYS A 72 -19.81 -17.59 7.83
N GLU A 73 -20.33 -16.75 8.72
CA GLU A 73 -21.61 -16.03 8.55
C GLU A 73 -21.50 -14.77 7.69
N CYS A 74 -20.29 -14.40 7.23
CA CYS A 74 -20.10 -13.22 6.42
C CYS A 74 -20.23 -13.53 4.93
N LYS A 75 -21.00 -12.69 4.24
CA LYS A 75 -20.90 -12.52 2.79
C LYS A 75 -19.81 -11.50 2.49
N ILE A 76 -18.98 -11.78 1.48
CA ILE A 76 -17.85 -10.94 1.10
C ILE A 76 -18.06 -10.41 -0.32
N LEU A 77 -18.14 -9.09 -0.47
CA LEU A 77 -18.13 -8.45 -1.78
C LEU A 77 -16.71 -8.02 -2.13
N ILE A 78 -16.19 -8.47 -3.27
CA ILE A 78 -14.81 -8.25 -3.67
C ILE A 78 -14.76 -7.35 -4.90
N TYR A 79 -14.09 -6.20 -4.75
CA TYR A 79 -13.82 -5.24 -5.81
C TYR A 79 -12.31 -5.17 -6.05
N LYS A 80 -11.88 -5.50 -7.27
CA LYS A 80 -10.52 -5.35 -7.76
C LYS A 80 -10.29 -3.90 -8.19
N GLY A 81 -9.09 -3.38 -7.93
CA GLY A 81 -8.69 -2.03 -8.31
C GLY A 81 -7.20 -1.95 -8.56
N GLY A 82 -6.80 -1.60 -9.79
CA GLY A 82 -5.39 -1.44 -10.16
C GLY A 82 -4.55 -2.72 -10.08
N THR A 83 -3.32 -2.63 -10.59
CA THR A 83 -2.33 -3.70 -10.53
C THR A 83 -1.56 -3.62 -9.23
N SER A 84 -1.43 -4.73 -8.50
CA SER A 84 -0.55 -4.80 -7.34
C SER A 84 0.88 -5.10 -7.76
N TRP A 85 1.81 -4.41 -7.12
CA TRP A 85 3.24 -4.54 -7.37
C TRP A 85 3.96 -4.99 -6.10
N ALA A 86 5.01 -5.77 -6.28
CA ALA A 86 5.96 -6.06 -5.21
C ALA A 86 7.37 -6.09 -5.78
N GLY A 87 8.35 -5.85 -4.93
CA GLY A 87 9.75 -5.91 -5.32
C GLY A 87 10.61 -5.02 -4.45
N GLY A 88 11.66 -4.48 -5.04
CA GLY A 88 12.52 -3.51 -4.38
C GLY A 88 12.92 -2.39 -5.30
N GLY A 89 13.55 -1.38 -4.74
CA GLY A 89 14.18 -0.32 -5.49
C GLY A 89 15.53 -0.04 -4.89
N ALA A 90 16.49 0.29 -5.75
CA ALA A 90 17.77 0.84 -5.32
C ALA A 90 17.92 2.25 -5.87
N PHE A 91 18.36 3.20 -5.05
CA PHE A 91 18.93 4.45 -5.53
C PHE A 91 20.43 4.27 -5.59
N VAL A 92 21.03 4.46 -6.77
CA VAL A 92 22.49 4.48 -6.95
C VAL A 92 22.87 5.91 -7.31
N GLY A 93 23.44 6.64 -6.34
CA GLY A 93 23.59 8.08 -6.44
C GLY A 93 22.21 8.76 -6.52
N ILE A 94 21.93 9.41 -7.66
CA ILE A 94 20.63 10.06 -7.93
C ILE A 94 19.70 9.25 -8.83
N VAL A 95 20.13 8.09 -9.33
CA VAL A 95 19.38 7.30 -10.29
C VAL A 95 18.52 6.26 -9.56
N PRO A 96 17.18 6.33 -9.65
CA PRO A 96 16.33 5.25 -9.17
C PRO A 96 16.40 4.05 -10.12
N VAL A 97 16.65 2.88 -9.56
CA VAL A 97 16.61 1.58 -10.24
C VAL A 97 15.45 0.78 -9.63
N PRO A 98 14.24 0.87 -10.21
CA PRO A 98 13.10 0.09 -9.75
C PRO A 98 13.25 -1.37 -10.19
N LEU A 99 13.09 -2.29 -9.24
CA LEU A 99 13.02 -3.73 -9.44
C LEU A 99 11.65 -4.22 -8.96
N LEU A 100 10.60 -3.74 -9.64
CA LEU A 100 9.21 -4.06 -9.32
C LEU A 100 8.65 -5.06 -10.33
N VAL A 101 7.89 -6.02 -9.84
CA VAL A 101 7.15 -6.98 -10.66
C VAL A 101 5.66 -6.93 -10.32
N PRO A 102 4.77 -7.09 -11.32
CA PRO A 102 3.35 -7.20 -11.06
C PRO A 102 3.07 -8.53 -10.34
N THR A 103 2.31 -8.46 -9.26
CA THR A 103 1.95 -9.64 -8.43
C THR A 103 0.47 -9.95 -8.47
N GLY A 104 -0.36 -9.12 -9.11
CA GLY A 104 -1.80 -9.31 -9.23
C GLY A 104 -2.55 -7.99 -9.29
N THR A 105 -3.68 -7.92 -8.58
CA THR A 105 -4.50 -6.71 -8.42
C THR A 105 -4.71 -6.40 -6.95
N TYR A 106 -4.90 -5.13 -6.59
CA TYR A 106 -5.40 -4.79 -5.25
C TYR A 106 -6.88 -5.11 -5.16
N LYS A 107 -7.34 -5.42 -3.95
CA LYS A 107 -8.74 -5.75 -3.65
C LYS A 107 -9.26 -4.94 -2.47
N ASN A 108 -10.49 -4.47 -2.60
CA ASN A 108 -11.34 -4.03 -1.50
C ASN A 108 -12.37 -5.12 -1.21
N ARG A 109 -12.44 -5.56 0.04
CA ARG A 109 -13.31 -6.63 0.50
C ARG A 109 -14.26 -6.08 1.55
N PHE A 110 -15.54 -6.00 1.23
CA PHE A 110 -16.58 -5.67 2.20
C PHE A 110 -17.11 -6.94 2.83
N TYR A 111 -17.13 -6.98 4.16
CA TYR A 111 -17.66 -8.08 4.94
C TYR A 111 -19.05 -7.68 5.43
N LEU A 112 -20.05 -8.49 5.09
CA LEU A 112 -21.45 -8.22 5.41
C LEU A 112 -22.05 -9.34 6.24
N GLN A 113 -22.84 -8.94 7.24
CA GLN A 113 -23.67 -9.83 8.03
C GLN A 113 -25.09 -9.26 8.05
N ASN A 114 -26.11 -10.11 7.86
CA ASN A 114 -27.50 -9.68 7.78
C ASN A 114 -27.71 -8.48 6.81
N ASN A 115 -27.06 -8.54 5.65
CA ASN A 115 -27.10 -7.51 4.59
C ASN A 115 -26.49 -6.14 4.96
N SER A 116 -25.78 -6.04 6.08
CA SER A 116 -25.11 -4.82 6.55
C SER A 116 -23.60 -5.01 6.61
N ALA A 117 -22.84 -4.03 6.15
CA ALA A 117 -21.38 -4.06 6.10
C ALA A 117 -20.79 -3.80 7.49
N ILE A 118 -20.22 -4.84 8.07
CA ILE A 118 -19.61 -4.79 9.42
C ILE A 118 -18.12 -4.41 9.36
N GLY A 119 -17.51 -4.50 8.17
CA GLY A 119 -16.12 -4.13 8.00
C GLY A 119 -15.64 -4.14 6.56
N LEU A 120 -14.48 -3.53 6.37
CA LEU A 120 -13.79 -3.42 5.10
C LEU A 120 -12.32 -3.81 5.31
N VAL A 121 -11.82 -4.66 4.41
CA VAL A 121 -10.38 -4.88 4.25
C VAL A 121 -9.95 -4.34 2.89
N GLN A 122 -9.06 -3.35 2.93
CA GLN A 122 -8.48 -2.73 1.74
C GLN A 122 -7.03 -3.18 1.57
N GLU A 123 -6.70 -3.65 0.37
CA GLU A 123 -5.31 -3.87 -0.03
C GLU A 123 -4.72 -2.60 -0.65
N TYR A 124 -3.48 -2.31 -0.32
CA TYR A 124 -2.73 -1.18 -0.87
C TYR A 124 -1.24 -1.52 -0.97
N GLY A 125 -0.48 -0.70 -1.69
CA GLY A 125 0.96 -0.85 -1.83
C GLY A 125 1.69 0.08 -0.87
N GLU A 126 2.69 -0.45 -0.16
CA GLU A 126 3.45 0.28 0.85
C GLU A 126 4.93 -0.10 0.81
N VAL A 127 5.79 0.84 1.19
CA VAL A 127 7.22 0.56 1.42
C VAL A 127 7.36 -0.15 2.76
N ASP A 128 7.85 -1.39 2.75
CA ASP A 128 7.95 -2.20 3.96
C ASP A 128 9.18 -1.81 4.80
N ARG A 129 10.33 -1.63 4.14
CA ARG A 129 11.58 -1.15 4.75
C ARG A 129 12.42 -0.41 3.73
N ALA A 130 13.19 0.57 4.19
CA ALA A 130 14.23 1.21 3.41
C ALA A 130 15.49 1.39 4.26
N VAL A 131 16.65 1.06 3.68
CA VAL A 131 17.97 1.25 4.30
C VAL A 131 18.83 2.04 3.33
N GLY A 132 19.36 3.15 3.83
CA GLY A 132 20.25 4.06 3.13
C GLY A 132 21.65 4.06 3.73
N TYR A 133 22.63 4.24 2.88
CA TYR A 133 24.00 4.51 3.21
C TYR A 133 24.47 5.68 2.36
N THR A 134 25.01 6.72 3.00
CA THR A 134 25.51 7.91 2.31
C THR A 134 26.89 8.25 2.82
N CYS A 135 27.85 8.42 1.92
CA CYS A 135 29.19 8.93 2.24
C CYS A 135 29.38 10.31 1.64
N GLY A 136 29.98 11.22 2.41
CA GLY A 136 30.36 12.57 2.00
C GLY A 136 31.42 13.13 2.93
N SER A 137 32.41 13.86 2.40
CA SER A 137 33.43 14.56 3.19
C SER A 137 34.15 13.68 4.25
N ASN A 138 34.58 12.48 3.86
CA ASN A 138 35.26 11.47 4.69
C ASN A 138 34.43 10.82 5.80
N GLU A 139 33.13 11.09 5.87
CA GLU A 139 32.22 10.45 6.81
C GLU A 139 31.13 9.67 6.07
N CYS A 140 30.68 8.58 6.67
CA CYS A 140 29.62 7.76 6.12
C CYS A 140 28.55 7.53 7.19
N ILE A 141 27.30 7.74 6.80
CA ILE A 141 26.13 7.63 7.66
C ILE A 141 25.25 6.51 7.12
N THR A 142 24.78 5.65 8.03
CA THR A 142 23.70 4.70 7.74
C THR A 142 22.40 5.27 8.29
N SER A 143 21.31 5.10 7.55
CA SER A 143 19.98 5.46 7.99
C SER A 143 19.01 4.35 7.59
N SER A 144 18.10 4.02 8.48
CA SER A 144 16.99 3.11 8.20
C SER A 144 15.69 3.88 8.40
N GLY A 145 14.82 3.85 7.39
CA GLY A 145 13.45 4.31 7.59
C GLY A 145 12.70 3.32 8.47
N GLU A 146 12.00 3.83 9.47
CA GLU A 146 10.99 3.06 10.21
C GLU A 146 9.79 2.75 9.28
N LYS A 147 8.99 1.75 9.68
CA LYS A 147 7.74 1.46 8.97
C LYS A 147 6.81 2.66 9.12
N VAL A 148 6.35 3.20 7.99
CA VAL A 148 5.54 4.43 7.96
C VAL A 148 4.12 4.16 8.46
N ASN A 149 3.54 3.01 8.11
CA ASN A 149 2.16 2.67 8.44
C ASN A 149 2.10 1.23 8.96
N GLU A 150 1.98 1.07 10.28
CA GLU A 150 1.48 -0.19 10.84
C GLU A 150 -0.04 -0.11 10.94
N PRO A 151 -0.80 -1.05 10.35
CA PRO A 151 -2.24 -1.03 10.48
C PRO A 151 -2.62 -1.19 11.95
N GLU A 152 -3.45 -0.27 12.45
CA GLU A 152 -3.93 -0.25 13.84
C GLU A 152 -4.65 -1.56 14.23
N ILE A 153 -5.19 -2.28 13.25
CA ILE A 153 -5.85 -3.57 13.41
C ILE A 153 -5.36 -4.55 12.34
N ASN A 154 -4.94 -5.74 12.76
CA ASN A 154 -4.59 -6.83 11.86
C ASN A 154 -5.84 -7.31 11.10
N ALA A 155 -5.76 -7.38 9.77
CA ALA A 155 -6.89 -7.77 8.94
C ALA A 155 -7.42 -9.17 9.24
N GLN A 156 -6.54 -10.14 9.50
CA GLN A 156 -6.94 -11.51 9.83
C GLN A 156 -7.73 -11.56 11.13
N GLU A 157 -7.24 -10.87 12.17
CA GLU A 157 -7.91 -10.80 13.48
C GLU A 157 -9.26 -10.08 13.38
N ALA A 158 -9.32 -8.97 12.61
CA ALA A 158 -10.57 -8.24 12.37
C ALA A 158 -11.61 -9.12 11.67
N ILE A 159 -11.22 -9.84 10.61
CA ILE A 159 -12.12 -10.74 9.88
C ILE A 159 -12.65 -11.84 10.81
N GLU A 160 -11.79 -12.42 11.63
CA GLU A 160 -12.20 -13.44 12.58
C GLU A 160 -13.20 -12.90 13.60
N GLN A 161 -12.96 -11.71 14.16
CA GLN A 161 -13.88 -11.07 15.09
C GLN A 161 -15.23 -10.74 14.44
N TRP A 162 -15.22 -10.10 13.28
CA TRP A 162 -16.42 -9.70 12.55
C TRP A 162 -17.28 -10.89 12.14
N CYS A 163 -16.66 -11.97 11.68
CA CYS A 163 -17.39 -13.10 11.10
C CYS A 163 -17.57 -14.28 12.06
N ALA A 164 -17.05 -14.22 13.29
CA ALA A 164 -17.29 -15.25 14.31
C ALA A 164 -18.54 -15.01 15.15
N THR A 165 -19.00 -13.77 15.31
CA THR A 165 -20.14 -13.46 16.17
C THR A 165 -21.44 -13.60 15.39
N SER A 166 -22.20 -14.67 15.59
CA SER A 166 -23.63 -14.66 15.22
C SER A 166 -24.35 -13.72 16.19
N LEU A 167 -24.69 -12.52 15.72
CA LEU A 167 -25.62 -11.62 16.41
C LEU A 167 -27.03 -12.19 16.40
#